data_AF-A0A2D4KD87-F1
#
_entry.id   AF-A0A2D4KD87-F1
#
_cell.length_a   1.000
_cell.length_b   1.000
_cell.length_c   1.000
_cell.angle_alpha   90.00
_cell.angle_beta   90.00
_cell.angle_gamma   90.00
#
_symmetry.space_group_name_H-M   'P 1'
#
loop_
_entity.id
_entity.type
_entity.pdbx_description
1 polymer ?
#
loop_
_entity_poly.entity_id
_entity_poly.type
_entity_poly.pdbx_seq_one_letter_code
_entity_poly.pdbx_strand_id
1 'polypeptide(L)'
;MLAVHNSQDTLFIFEKIAKNCFLNFSSHPFPMKLLTLCKEESKRSKDIQKLRSSIAVFCGLVQFPGDMRKKVLFQLFFLLCHPFPVIRKTTASQVYEMLITYSDIAEPDVLENAMTILSDTNWDADLPFLRKQRNYLCDLMKVPKPQLVVKST
;
A
#
# COMPACT_ATOMS: atom_id res chain seq x y z
N MET A 1 6.02 14.16 33.09
CA MET A 1 5.23 14.96 32.14
C MET A 1 6.15 15.34 31.00
N LEU A 2 6.25 14.49 29.97
CA LEU A 2 6.94 14.83 28.73
C LEU A 2 5.87 14.99 27.66
N ALA A 3 5.70 16.23 27.22
CA ALA A 3 4.74 16.60 26.19
C ALA A 3 5.21 16.04 24.84
N VAL A 4 4.47 15.07 24.29
CA VAL A 4 4.57 14.70 22.87
C VAL A 4 3.83 15.78 22.10
N HIS A 5 4.58 16.76 21.63
CA HIS A 5 4.05 17.92 20.93
C HIS A 5 4.67 18.04 19.53
N ASN A 6 4.48 17.03 18.66
CA ASN A 6 4.43 17.27 17.21
C ASN A 6 3.90 16.08 16.40
N SER A 7 2.99 16.36 15.45
CA SER A 7 2.41 15.35 14.55
C SER A 7 3.43 14.74 13.56
N GLN A 8 4.57 15.40 13.34
CA GLN A 8 5.65 14.93 12.47
C GLN A 8 6.53 13.87 13.15
N ASP A 9 6.70 13.91 14.47
CA ASP A 9 7.55 12.97 15.20
C ASP A 9 6.91 11.58 15.28
N THR A 10 5.58 11.51 15.40
CA THR A 10 4.83 10.26 15.30
C THR A 10 4.99 9.61 13.91
N LEU A 11 5.04 10.42 12.85
CA LEU A 11 5.24 9.98 11.47
C LEU A 11 6.63 9.37 11.27
N PHE A 12 7.66 10.01 11.83
CA PHE A 12 9.05 9.54 11.76
C PHE A 12 9.26 8.26 12.56
N ILE A 13 8.57 8.10 13.69
CA ILE A 13 8.57 6.88 14.50
C ILE A 13 7.92 5.72 13.73
N PHE A 14 6.79 5.93 13.05
CA PHE A 14 6.16 4.89 12.25
C PHE A 14 6.99 4.46 11.03
N GLU A 15 7.64 5.40 10.34
CA GLU A 15 8.55 5.07 9.22
C GLU A 15 9.75 4.25 9.69
N LYS A 16 10.33 4.62 10.85
CA LYS A 16 11.49 3.94 11.43
C LYS A 16 11.15 2.58 12.02
N ILE A 17 9.95 2.43 12.61
CA ILE A 17 9.39 1.12 13.03
C ILE A 17 9.19 0.23 11.81
N ALA A 18 8.65 0.77 10.71
CA ALA A 18 8.36 0.01 9.51
C ALA A 18 9.61 -0.55 8.81
N LYS A 19 10.74 0.18 8.86
CA LYS A 19 12.00 -0.25 8.21
C LYS A 19 12.88 -1.16 9.08
N ASN A 20 12.83 -1.06 10.42
CA ASN A 20 13.77 -1.77 11.31
C ASN A 20 13.15 -2.71 12.37
N CYS A 21 11.87 -2.59 12.75
CA CYS A 21 11.30 -3.43 13.82
C CYS A 21 10.78 -4.79 13.35
N PHE A 22 10.61 -5.00 12.05
CA PHE A 22 9.94 -6.19 11.53
C PHE A 22 10.84 -7.41 11.27
N LEU A 23 12.16 -7.27 11.46
CA LEU A 23 13.15 -8.30 11.13
C LEU A 23 12.97 -9.62 11.91
N ASN A 24 12.25 -9.62 13.04
CA ASN A 24 12.12 -10.79 13.94
C ASN A 24 10.70 -11.35 14.11
N PHE A 25 9.73 -10.98 13.27
CA PHE A 25 8.32 -11.35 13.45
C PHE A 25 7.74 -12.29 12.37
N SER A 26 8.57 -13.00 11.60
CA SER A 26 8.13 -13.82 10.46
C SER A 26 7.05 -14.88 10.79
N SER A 27 6.95 -15.34 12.04
CA SER A 27 5.91 -16.26 12.52
C SER A 27 4.93 -15.64 13.55
N HIS A 28 5.14 -14.38 13.94
CA HIS A 28 4.34 -13.75 14.98
C HIS A 28 3.00 -13.24 14.41
N PRO A 29 1.87 -13.30 15.14
CA PRO A 29 0.57 -12.82 14.63
C PRO A 29 0.51 -11.29 14.44
N PHE A 30 1.50 -10.54 14.92
CA PHE A 30 1.51 -9.08 14.95
C PHE A 30 1.40 -8.41 13.57
N PRO A 31 2.19 -8.78 12.54
CA PRO A 31 2.08 -8.16 11.22
C PRO A 31 0.67 -8.30 10.62
N MET A 32 0.03 -9.46 10.78
CA MET A 32 -1.35 -9.71 10.32
C MET A 32 -2.38 -8.90 11.10
N LYS A 33 -2.20 -8.78 12.42
CA LYS A 33 -3.05 -7.94 13.26
C LYS A 33 -2.90 -6.46 12.89
N LEU A 34 -1.67 -5.99 12.65
CA LEU A 34 -1.39 -4.63 12.23
C LEU A 34 -2.03 -4.32 10.87
N LEU A 35 -1.86 -5.20 9.87
CA LEU A 35 -2.55 -5.06 8.58
C LEU A 35 -4.06 -4.93 8.76
N THR A 36 -4.66 -5.75 9.61
CA THR A 36 -6.10 -5.76 9.86
C THR A 36 -6.56 -4.45 10.51
N LEU A 37 -5.85 -3.97 11.53
CA LEU A 37 -6.16 -2.72 12.22
C LEU A 37 -6.01 -1.51 11.27
N CYS A 38 -4.91 -1.41 10.53
CA CYS A 38 -4.70 -0.34 9.56
C CYS A 38 -5.76 -0.35 8.45
N LYS A 39 -6.20 -1.52 7.99
CA LYS A 39 -7.30 -1.64 7.04
C LYS A 39 -8.60 -1.08 7.60
N GLU A 40 -8.98 -1.44 8.83
CA GLU A 40 -10.23 -0.94 9.42
C GLU A 40 -10.15 0.57 9.74
N GLU A 41 -9.00 1.08 10.16
CA GLU A 41 -8.78 2.50 10.41
C GLU A 41 -8.80 3.37 9.14
N SER A 42 -8.29 2.83 8.03
CA SER A 42 -8.29 3.52 6.73
C SER A 42 -9.62 3.38 5.99
N LYS A 43 -10.43 2.38 6.34
CA LYS A 43 -11.72 2.09 5.70
C LYS A 43 -12.67 3.27 5.83
N ARG A 44 -12.99 3.86 4.67
CA ARG A 44 -13.87 5.05 4.56
C ARG A 44 -13.34 6.29 5.28
N SER A 45 -12.09 6.29 5.73
CA SER A 45 -11.46 7.49 6.28
C SER A 45 -11.37 8.56 5.21
N LYS A 46 -11.69 9.80 5.58
CA LYS A 46 -11.44 10.99 4.76
C LYS A 46 -10.19 11.76 5.22
N ASP A 47 -9.55 11.31 6.28
CA ASP A 47 -8.32 11.89 6.81
C ASP A 47 -7.12 11.48 5.92
N ILE A 48 -6.61 12.45 5.17
CA ILE A 48 -5.50 12.27 4.24
C ILE A 48 -4.23 11.80 4.96
N GLN A 49 -3.95 12.31 6.16
CA GLN A 49 -2.74 11.94 6.89
C GLN A 49 -2.83 10.48 7.37
N LYS A 50 -3.97 10.08 7.93
CA LYS A 50 -4.22 8.69 8.32
C LYS A 50 -4.05 7.72 7.14
N LEU A 51 -4.58 8.09 5.97
CA LEU A 51 -4.46 7.28 4.75
C LEU A 51 -3.00 7.17 4.30
N ARG A 52 -2.24 8.28 4.31
CA ARG A 52 -0.81 8.28 3.98
C ARG A 52 0.02 7.44 4.94
N SER A 53 -0.22 7.55 6.24
CA SER A 53 0.45 6.71 7.24
C SER A 53 0.13 5.23 7.03
N SER A 54 -1.11 4.89 6.64
CA SER A 54 -1.48 3.51 6.33
C SER A 54 -0.74 2.97 5.11
N ILE A 55 -0.58 3.77 4.05
CA ILE A 55 0.22 3.39 2.86
C ILE A 55 1.65 3.05 3.27
N ALA A 56 2.30 3.89 4.08
CA ALA A 56 3.67 3.66 4.53
C ALA A 56 3.80 2.35 5.34
N VAL A 57 2.84 2.08 6.23
CA VAL A 57 2.81 0.81 6.98
C VAL A 57 2.63 -0.38 6.03
N PHE A 58 1.73 -0.28 5.05
CA PHE A 58 1.55 -1.35 4.06
C PHE A 58 2.82 -1.59 3.25
N CYS A 59 3.51 -0.56 2.77
CA CYS A 59 4.78 -0.71 2.07
C CYS A 59 5.84 -1.42 2.93
N GLY A 60 5.89 -1.13 4.24
CA GLY A 60 6.79 -1.86 5.16
C GLY A 60 6.42 -3.33 5.35
N LEU A 61 5.13 -3.66 5.35
CA LEU A 61 4.65 -5.04 5.56
C LEU A 61 4.92 -5.98 4.37
N VAL A 62 5.31 -5.46 3.20
CA VAL A 62 5.57 -6.28 2.00
C VAL A 62 6.75 -7.24 2.17
N GLN A 63 7.68 -6.91 3.09
CA GLN A 63 8.88 -7.70 3.37
C GLN A 63 8.55 -9.11 3.87
N PHE A 64 7.33 -9.31 4.40
CA PHE A 64 6.87 -10.61 4.87
C PHE A 64 6.32 -11.43 3.68
N PRO A 65 6.98 -12.55 3.29
CA PRO A 65 6.59 -13.33 2.12
C PRO A 65 5.26 -14.06 2.30
N GLY A 66 4.79 -14.69 1.22
CA GLY A 66 3.57 -15.51 1.22
C GLY A 66 2.28 -14.68 1.21
N ASP A 67 1.28 -15.13 1.98
CA ASP A 67 -0.05 -14.54 1.99
C ASP A 67 -0.09 -13.09 2.47
N MET A 68 0.86 -12.69 3.32
CA MET A 68 0.97 -11.31 3.78
C MET A 68 1.19 -10.37 2.60
N ARG A 69 2.23 -10.64 1.80
CA ARG A 69 2.60 -9.86 0.62
C ARG A 69 1.43 -9.67 -0.34
N LYS A 70 0.68 -10.75 -0.63
CA LYS A 70 -0.52 -10.70 -1.49
C LYS A 70 -1.61 -9.80 -0.90
N LYS A 71 -1.87 -9.87 0.40
CA LYS A 71 -2.90 -9.05 1.08
C LYS A 71 -2.50 -7.57 1.15
N VAL A 72 -1.22 -7.29 1.35
CA VAL A 72 -0.64 -5.95 1.37
C VAL A 72 -0.72 -5.31 -0.02
N LEU A 73 -0.23 -6.00 -1.06
CA LEU A 73 -0.30 -5.53 -2.44
C LEU A 73 -1.75 -5.29 -2.89
N PHE A 74 -2.68 -6.18 -2.50
CA PHE A 74 -4.10 -5.96 -2.75
C PHE A 74 -4.61 -4.63 -2.17
N GLN A 75 -4.22 -4.28 -0.94
CA GLN A 75 -4.62 -3.02 -0.32
C GLN A 75 -3.97 -1.80 -0.98
N LEU A 76 -2.68 -1.89 -1.31
CA LEU A 76 -1.99 -0.82 -2.03
C LEU A 76 -2.64 -0.59 -3.40
N PHE A 77 -2.92 -1.65 -4.17
CA PHE A 77 -3.58 -1.53 -5.47
C PHE A 77 -5.04 -1.07 -5.37
N PHE A 78 -5.72 -1.35 -4.26
CA PHE A 78 -7.02 -0.75 -3.99
C PHE A 78 -6.93 0.78 -3.86
N LEU A 79 -5.91 1.28 -3.14
CA LEU A 79 -5.68 2.72 -2.91
C LEU A 79 -5.24 3.50 -4.16
N LEU A 80 -4.67 2.84 -5.17
CA LEU A 80 -4.41 3.45 -6.50
C LEU A 80 -5.67 3.98 -7.19
N CYS A 81 -6.85 3.49 -6.80
CA CYS A 81 -8.15 3.93 -7.31
C CYS A 81 -8.98 4.69 -6.25
N HIS A 82 -8.33 5.27 -5.24
CA HIS A 82 -9.02 6.04 -4.19
C HIS A 82 -9.72 7.30 -4.76
N PRO A 83 -10.86 7.76 -4.23
CA PRO A 83 -11.54 8.97 -4.70
C PRO A 83 -10.71 10.26 -4.60
N PHE A 84 -9.69 10.28 -3.74
CA PHE A 84 -8.82 11.44 -3.55
C PHE A 84 -7.55 11.30 -4.40
N PRO A 85 -7.33 12.18 -5.39
CA PRO A 85 -6.16 12.08 -6.28
C PRO A 85 -4.82 12.11 -5.55
N VAL A 86 -4.73 12.89 -4.47
CA VAL A 86 -3.54 12.94 -3.61
C VAL A 86 -3.16 11.58 -3.02
N ILE A 87 -4.15 10.74 -2.68
CA ILE A 87 -3.92 9.39 -2.14
C ILE A 87 -3.44 8.45 -3.24
N ARG A 88 -4.02 8.55 -4.45
CA ARG A 88 -3.61 7.74 -5.60
C ARG A 88 -2.14 7.99 -5.95
N LYS A 89 -1.74 9.26 -6.07
CA LYS A 89 -0.35 9.67 -6.35
C LYS A 89 0.61 9.22 -5.26
N THR A 90 0.29 9.48 -3.99
CA THR A 90 1.15 9.03 -2.88
C THR A 90 1.28 7.50 -2.86
N THR A 91 0.21 6.77 -3.14
CA THR A 91 0.28 5.30 -3.25
C THR A 91 1.20 4.87 -4.37
N ALA A 92 1.05 5.44 -5.57
CA ALA A 92 1.87 5.07 -6.72
C ALA A 92 3.37 5.29 -6.46
N SER A 93 3.75 6.47 -5.95
CA SER A 93 5.15 6.79 -5.64
C SER A 93 5.72 5.87 -4.57
N GLN A 94 4.99 5.63 -3.47
CA GLN A 94 5.50 4.77 -2.39
C GLN A 94 5.57 3.29 -2.80
N VAL A 95 4.66 2.81 -3.64
CA VAL A 95 4.72 1.44 -4.18
C VAL A 95 5.91 1.30 -5.12
N TYR A 96 6.18 2.30 -5.97
CA TYR A 96 7.36 2.29 -6.84
C TYR A 96 8.66 2.17 -6.03
N GLU A 97 8.84 3.01 -5.02
CA GLU A 97 10.02 2.96 -4.11
C GLU A 97 10.11 1.63 -3.35
N MET A 98 8.96 1.09 -2.93
CA MET A 98 8.88 -0.21 -2.27
C MET A 98 9.34 -1.34 -3.21
N LEU A 99 8.96 -1.34 -4.49
CA LEU A 99 9.40 -2.36 -5.45
C LEU A 99 10.91 -2.28 -5.75
N ILE A 100 11.49 -1.08 -5.74
CA ILE A 100 12.95 -0.91 -5.81
C ILE A 100 13.64 -1.52 -4.57
N THR A 101 13.07 -1.26 -3.39
CA THR A 101 13.65 -1.70 -2.10
C THR A 101 13.57 -3.22 -1.92
N TYR A 102 12.47 -3.84 -2.33
CA TYR A 102 12.17 -5.26 -2.13
C TYR A 102 12.11 -5.98 -3.48
N SER A 103 13.27 -6.19 -4.10
CA SER A 103 13.38 -6.79 -5.43
C SER A 103 13.09 -8.30 -5.49
N ASP A 104 12.88 -8.95 -4.34
CA ASP A 104 12.50 -10.37 -4.22
C ASP A 104 10.98 -10.59 -4.30
N ILE A 105 10.19 -9.54 -4.56
CA ILE A 105 8.72 -9.60 -4.59
C ILE A 105 8.19 -10.38 -5.80
N ALA A 106 8.83 -10.25 -6.95
CA ALA A 106 8.45 -10.89 -8.22
C ALA A 106 9.68 -11.00 -9.14
N GLU A 107 9.52 -11.66 -10.29
CA GLU A 107 10.57 -11.73 -11.32
C GLU A 107 10.97 -10.33 -11.81
N PRO A 108 12.25 -10.11 -12.19
CA PRO A 108 12.75 -8.80 -12.60
C PRO A 108 11.90 -8.10 -13.67
N ASP A 109 11.54 -8.82 -14.74
CA ASP A 109 10.73 -8.27 -15.84
C ASP A 109 9.31 -7.86 -15.36
N VAL A 110 8.77 -8.57 -14.37
CA VAL A 110 7.46 -8.24 -13.79
C VAL A 110 7.57 -6.95 -12.96
N LEU A 111 8.64 -6.82 -12.18
CA LEU A 111 8.90 -5.61 -11.39
C LEU A 111 9.15 -4.39 -12.28
N GLU A 112 9.94 -4.53 -13.33
CA GLU A 112 10.19 -3.45 -14.30
C GLU A 112 8.88 -2.96 -14.92
N ASN A 113 8.06 -3.87 -15.44
CA ASN A 113 6.76 -3.53 -16.02
C ASN A 113 5.82 -2.87 -14.99
N ALA A 114 5.79 -3.37 -13.75
CA ALA A 114 4.99 -2.77 -12.69
C ALA A 114 5.47 -1.36 -12.34
N MET A 115 6.78 -1.15 -12.25
CA MET A 115 7.40 0.15 -11.99
C MET A 115 7.09 1.15 -13.11
N THR A 116 7.16 0.75 -14.38
CA THR A 116 6.76 1.58 -15.52
C THR A 116 5.29 2.01 -15.44
N ILE A 117 4.37 1.09 -15.11
CA ILE A 117 2.96 1.47 -14.95
C ILE A 117 2.79 2.48 -13.81
N LEU A 118 3.49 2.28 -12.70
CA LEU A 118 3.43 3.16 -11.53
C LEU A 118 3.97 4.56 -11.82
N SER A 119 5.05 4.68 -12.60
CA SER A 119 5.66 5.96 -12.96
C SER A 119 4.92 6.70 -14.08
N ASP A 120 4.48 5.99 -15.12
CA ASP A 120 4.03 6.61 -16.37
C ASP A 120 2.51 6.88 -16.37
N THR A 121 1.76 6.20 -15.50
CA THR A 121 0.32 6.42 -15.37
C THR A 121 0.03 7.79 -14.74
N ASN A 122 -0.78 8.61 -15.42
CA ASN A 122 -1.35 9.81 -14.80
C ASN A 122 -2.40 9.45 -13.75
N TRP A 123 -2.00 9.37 -12.48
CA TRP A 123 -2.87 9.04 -11.34
C TRP A 123 -3.90 10.13 -10.96
N ASP A 124 -3.94 11.26 -11.67
CA ASP A 124 -5.02 12.24 -11.57
C ASP A 124 -6.19 11.95 -12.52
N ALA A 125 -6.04 11.00 -13.46
CA ALA A 125 -7.06 10.61 -14.43
C ALA A 125 -8.34 10.00 -13.82
N ASP A 126 -9.33 9.76 -14.68
CA ASP A 126 -10.62 9.19 -14.29
C ASP A 126 -10.52 7.74 -13.78
N LEU A 127 -11.43 7.37 -12.88
CA LEU A 127 -11.43 6.05 -12.26
C LEU A 127 -11.62 4.88 -13.24
N PRO A 128 -12.48 4.96 -14.27
CA PRO A 128 -12.55 3.92 -15.31
C PRO A 128 -11.19 3.60 -15.95
N PHE A 129 -10.43 4.62 -16.35
CA PHE A 129 -9.07 4.44 -16.86
C PHE A 129 -8.13 3.83 -15.81
N LEU A 130 -8.07 4.40 -14.62
CA LEU A 130 -7.16 3.94 -13.56
C LEU A 130 -7.44 2.50 -13.11
N ARG A 131 -8.70 2.06 -13.13
CA ARG A 131 -9.07 0.66 -12.83
C ARG A 131 -8.49 -0.31 -13.85
N LYS A 132 -8.33 0.08 -15.12
CA LYS A 132 -7.67 -0.76 -16.14
C LYS A 132 -6.18 -0.93 -15.82
N GLN A 133 -5.49 0.18 -15.53
CA GLN A 133 -4.07 0.15 -15.12
C GLN A 133 -3.85 -0.68 -13.85
N ARG A 134 -4.67 -0.44 -12.82
CA ARG A 134 -4.67 -1.21 -11.57
C ARG A 134 -4.93 -2.70 -11.82
N ASN A 135 -5.89 -3.05 -12.67
CA ASN A 135 -6.17 -4.46 -12.98
C ASN A 135 -5.00 -5.15 -13.69
N TYR A 136 -4.30 -4.43 -14.57
CA TYR A 136 -3.10 -4.95 -15.22
C TYR A 136 -1.96 -5.16 -14.21
N LEU A 137 -1.74 -4.21 -13.28
CA LEU A 137 -0.84 -4.39 -12.14
C LEU A 137 -1.20 -5.62 -11.28
N CYS A 138 -2.49 -5.83 -11.00
CA CYS A 138 -2.97 -7.02 -10.30
C CYS A 138 -2.61 -8.31 -11.04
N ASP A 139 -2.78 -8.36 -12.36
CA ASP A 139 -2.46 -9.53 -13.18
C ASP A 139 -0.95 -9.81 -13.17
N LEU A 140 -0.12 -8.79 -13.41
CA LEU A 140 1.35 -8.89 -13.37
C LEU A 140 1.84 -9.45 -12.03
N MET A 141 1.30 -8.92 -10.93
CA MET A 141 1.73 -9.26 -9.58
C MET A 141 0.99 -10.47 -8.99
N LYS A 142 0.12 -11.14 -9.77
CA LYS A 142 -0.70 -12.29 -9.35
C LYS A 142 -1.51 -12.02 -8.09
N VAL A 143 -2.05 -10.80 -7.98
CA VAL A 143 -2.90 -10.32 -6.89
C VAL A 143 -4.35 -10.27 -7.35
N PRO A 144 -5.35 -10.66 -6.53
CA PRO A 144 -6.75 -10.55 -6.92
C PRO A 144 -7.16 -9.13 -7.30
N LYS A 145 -8.00 -8.98 -8.33
CA LYS A 145 -8.54 -7.67 -8.74
C LYS A 145 -9.63 -7.23 -7.74
N PRO A 146 -9.55 -6.03 -7.15
CA PRO A 146 -10.63 -5.53 -6.33
C PRO A 146 -11.90 -5.30 -7.17
N GLN A 147 -12.99 -5.98 -6.78
CA GLN A 147 -14.30 -5.93 -7.43
C GLN A 147 -15.18 -4.85 -6.79
N LEU A 148 -16.01 -4.19 -7.61
CA LEU A 148 -17.08 -3.34 -7.09
C LEU A 148 -18.18 -4.26 -6.54
N VAL A 149 -18.38 -4.25 -5.23
CA VAL A 149 -19.54 -4.90 -4.64
C VAL A 149 -20.73 -3.97 -4.90
N VAL A 150 -21.56 -4.33 -5.89
CA VAL A 150 -22.86 -3.69 -6.05
C VAL A 150 -23.68 -4.10 -4.83
N LYS A 151 -24.03 -3.15 -3.97
CA LYS A 151 -25.00 -3.43 -2.91
C LYS A 151 -26.35 -3.67 -3.60
N SER A 152 -26.82 -4.92 -3.59
CA SER A 152 -28.22 -5.22 -3.85
C SER A 152 -29.05 -4.43 -2.83
N THR A 153 -29.94 -3.57 -3.34
CA THR A 153 -30.91 -2.83 -2.53
C THR A 153 -32.03 -3.76 -2.10
#